data_AF-A0A5C7PW69-F1
#
_entry.id   AF-A0A5C7PW69-F1
#
_cell.length_a   1.000
_cell.length_b   1.000
_cell.length_c   1.000
_cell.angle_alpha   90.00
_cell.angle_beta   90.00
_cell.angle_gamma   90.00
#
_symmetry.space_group_name_H-M   'P 1'
#
loop_
_entity.id
_entity.type
_entity.pdbx_description
1 polymer ?
#
loop_
_entity_poly.entity_id
_entity_poly.type
_entity_poly.pdbx_seq_one_letter_code
_entity_poly.pdbx_strand_id
1 'polypeptide(L)'
;MTGYHIKLGYNSNGISDDAAWEALKNTAIAIADNPRQIYNEAVGVEGVQIPLDCLDAYRAREDLTLRIIDEGEEDREIYQAASGGGQYRHWKEIARRAFCRLLIRQMHAQSIEVCLTVS
;
A
#
# COMPACT_ATOMS: atom_id res chain seq x y z
N MET A 1 -7.52 9.18 -12.43
CA MET A 1 -6.71 8.85 -11.23
C MET A 1 -7.15 7.46 -10.79
N THR A 2 -6.23 6.64 -10.29
CA THR A 2 -6.54 5.31 -9.75
C THR A 2 -6.23 5.33 -8.27
N GLY A 3 -7.24 5.14 -7.43
CA GLY A 3 -7.14 5.09 -5.97
C GLY A 3 -7.10 3.64 -5.47
N TYR A 4 -6.29 3.39 -4.46
CA TYR A 4 -6.14 2.12 -3.78
C TYR A 4 -6.47 2.34 -2.30
N HIS A 5 -7.54 1.71 -1.83
CA HIS A 5 -8.05 1.85 -0.47
C HIS A 5 -7.85 0.52 0.25
N ILE A 6 -7.03 0.52 1.30
CA ILE A 6 -6.69 -0.67 2.06
C ILE A 6 -7.27 -0.52 3.47
N LYS A 7 -8.17 -1.43 3.83
CA LYS A 7 -8.83 -1.48 5.14
C LYS A 7 -8.59 -2.82 5.81
N LEU A 8 -8.82 -2.89 7.11
CA LEU A 8 -8.92 -4.18 7.79
C LEU A 8 -10.11 -4.97 7.22
N GLY A 9 -9.91 -6.26 7.03
CA GLY A 9 -10.98 -7.23 6.75
C GLY A 9 -11.55 -7.78 8.06
N TYR A 10 -12.21 -8.94 7.96
CA TYR A 10 -12.79 -9.58 9.14
C TYR A 10 -11.73 -10.41 9.89
N ASN A 11 -11.26 -9.92 11.04
CA ASN A 11 -10.21 -10.58 11.82
C ASN A 11 -10.79 -11.43 12.96
N SER A 12 -11.03 -12.72 12.71
CA SER A 12 -11.62 -13.65 13.71
C SER A 12 -10.59 -14.37 14.59
N ASN A 13 -9.31 -14.07 14.45
CA ASN A 13 -8.19 -14.75 15.10
C ASN A 13 -7.91 -14.27 16.54
N GLY A 14 -8.78 -13.43 17.11
CA GLY A 14 -8.67 -12.94 18.49
C GLY A 14 -7.69 -11.77 18.68
N ILE A 15 -7.14 -11.22 17.60
CA ILE A 15 -6.47 -9.91 17.64
C ILE A 15 -7.53 -8.81 17.83
N SER A 16 -7.21 -7.75 18.57
CA SER A 16 -8.09 -6.58 18.60
C SER A 16 -7.95 -5.77 17.31
N ASP A 17 -9.02 -5.09 16.91
CA ASP A 17 -9.01 -4.23 15.72
C ASP A 17 -7.94 -3.13 15.82
N ASP A 18 -7.73 -2.55 17.01
CA ASP A 18 -6.64 -1.60 17.27
C ASP A 18 -5.26 -2.22 17.03
N ALA A 19 -5.01 -3.45 17.51
CA ALA A 19 -3.72 -4.10 17.33
C ALA A 19 -3.49 -4.49 15.87
N ALA A 20 -4.53 -4.96 15.18
CA ALA A 20 -4.48 -5.24 13.75
C ALA A 20 -4.23 -3.97 12.93
N TRP A 21 -4.88 -2.86 13.30
CA TRP A 21 -4.69 -1.57 12.67
C TRP A 21 -3.28 -1.04 12.84
N GLU A 22 -2.74 -1.07 14.07
CA GLU A 22 -1.35 -0.67 14.33
C GLU A 22 -0.37 -1.54 13.54
N ALA A 23 -0.58 -2.85 13.46
CA ALA A 23 0.24 -3.74 12.65
C ALA A 23 0.19 -3.39 11.16
N LEU A 24 -1.01 -3.14 10.62
CA LEU A 24 -1.23 -2.73 9.24
C LEU A 24 -0.52 -1.39 8.93
N LYS A 25 -0.71 -0.39 9.79
CA LYS A 25 -0.10 0.94 9.68
C LYS A 25 1.42 0.87 9.70
N ASN A 26 1.99 0.19 10.70
CA ASN A 26 3.44 0.06 10.85
C ASN A 26 4.06 -0.68 9.67
N THR A 27 3.38 -1.72 9.17
CA THR A 27 3.84 -2.47 8.00
C THR A 27 3.80 -1.62 6.72
N ALA A 28 2.74 -0.85 6.53
CA ALA A 28 2.62 0.06 5.39
C ALA A 28 3.72 1.12 5.38
N ILE A 29 4.02 1.70 6.55
CA ILE A 29 5.12 2.65 6.72
C ILE A 29 6.46 1.96 6.42
N ALA A 30 6.72 0.78 6.97
CA ALA A 30 7.97 0.05 6.74
C ALA A 30 8.21 -0.28 5.26
N ILE A 31 7.16 -0.65 4.52
CA ILE A 31 7.25 -0.89 3.07
C ILE A 31 7.53 0.43 2.33
N ALA A 32 6.84 1.51 2.67
CA ALA A 32 7.04 2.82 2.06
C ALA A 32 8.45 3.37 2.30
N ASP A 33 9.00 3.17 3.49
CA ASP A 33 10.36 3.57 3.86
C ASP A 33 11.43 2.70 3.17
N ASN A 34 11.04 1.62 2.47
CA ASN A 34 11.92 0.80 1.63
C ASN A 34 11.47 0.74 0.15
N PRO A 35 11.60 1.84 -0.63
CA PRO A 35 11.17 1.87 -2.03
C PRO A 35 11.86 0.82 -2.92
N ARG A 36 13.06 0.35 -2.53
CA ARG A 36 13.77 -0.71 -3.25
C ARG A 36 13.01 -2.04 -3.19
N GLN A 37 12.33 -2.33 -2.08
CA GLN A 37 11.50 -3.51 -1.96
C GLN A 37 10.30 -3.45 -2.92
N ILE A 38 9.67 -2.28 -3.04
CA ILE A 38 8.56 -2.03 -3.99
C ILE A 38 9.04 -2.22 -5.42
N TYR A 39 10.21 -1.66 -5.77
CA TYR A 39 10.84 -1.87 -7.08
C TYR A 39 11.04 -3.36 -7.40
N ASN A 40 11.66 -4.10 -6.47
CA ASN A 40 11.95 -5.51 -6.68
C ASN A 40 10.68 -6.34 -6.87
N GLU A 41 9.62 -6.03 -6.10
CA GLU A 41 8.31 -6.67 -6.26
C GLU A 41 7.70 -6.34 -7.63
N ALA A 42 7.73 -5.08 -8.07
CA ALA A 42 7.23 -4.66 -9.38
C ALA A 42 7.93 -5.41 -10.53
N VAL A 43 9.26 -5.47 -10.49
CA VAL A 43 10.06 -6.18 -11.49
C VAL A 43 9.80 -7.69 -11.43
N GLY A 44 9.74 -8.28 -10.24
CA GLY A 44 9.59 -9.72 -10.07
C GLY A 44 8.24 -10.26 -10.54
N VAL A 45 7.18 -9.44 -10.48
CA VAL A 45 5.81 -9.86 -10.79
C VAL A 45 5.40 -9.47 -12.20
N GLU A 46 5.64 -8.21 -12.58
CA GLU A 46 5.18 -7.70 -13.88
C GLU A 46 6.29 -7.70 -14.94
N GLY A 47 7.54 -7.99 -14.57
CA GLY A 47 8.68 -7.95 -15.50
C GLY A 47 9.01 -6.54 -15.98
N VAL A 48 8.41 -5.50 -15.38
CA VAL A 48 8.56 -4.11 -15.79
C VAL A 48 9.51 -3.39 -14.86
N GLN A 49 10.53 -2.76 -15.44
CA GLN A 49 11.37 -1.80 -14.73
C GLN A 49 10.65 -0.44 -14.68
N ILE A 50 10.22 -0.06 -13.48
CA ILE A 50 9.68 1.28 -13.24
C ILE A 50 10.82 2.28 -12.97
N PRO A 51 10.74 3.51 -13.49
CA PRO A 51 11.67 4.57 -13.14
C PRO A 51 11.72 4.83 -11.63
N LEU A 52 12.91 5.08 -11.07
CA LEU A 52 13.10 5.26 -9.63
C LEU A 52 12.42 6.53 -9.09
N ASP A 53 12.26 7.55 -9.92
CA ASP A 53 11.53 8.78 -9.59
C ASP A 53 10.03 8.51 -9.29
N CYS A 54 9.44 7.48 -9.90
CA CYS A 54 8.09 7.01 -9.59
C CYS A 54 7.99 6.45 -8.16
N LEU A 55 9.13 6.05 -7.57
CA LEU A 55 9.25 5.53 -6.23
C LEU A 55 9.71 6.58 -5.21
N ASP A 56 10.36 7.66 -5.66
CA ASP A 56 10.80 8.76 -4.79
C ASP A 56 9.63 9.44 -4.08
N ALA A 57 8.43 9.38 -4.64
CA ALA A 57 7.22 9.87 -3.98
C ALA A 57 6.90 9.13 -2.66
N TYR A 58 7.37 7.89 -2.47
CA TYR A 58 7.31 7.19 -1.19
C TYR A 58 8.28 7.77 -0.16
N ARG A 59 9.47 8.22 -0.60
CA ARG A 59 10.47 8.85 0.28
C ARG A 59 10.04 10.21 0.79
N ALA A 60 9.38 10.98 -0.07
CA ALA A 60 8.87 12.30 0.27
C ALA A 60 7.55 12.26 1.05
N ARG A 61 6.93 11.07 1.21
CA ARG A 61 5.58 10.90 1.76
C ARG A 61 4.60 11.92 1.19
N GLU A 62 4.65 12.12 -0.12
CA GLU A 62 3.72 13.04 -0.78
C GLU A 62 2.28 12.61 -0.46
N ASP A 63 1.43 13.59 -0.20
CA ASP A 63 0.12 13.47 0.47
C ASP A 63 -0.88 12.49 -0.20
N LEU A 64 -0.57 12.04 -1.42
CA LEU A 64 -1.37 11.08 -2.19
C LEU A 64 -0.64 9.76 -2.49
N THR A 65 0.61 9.59 -2.08
CA THR A 65 1.37 8.35 -2.29
C THR A 65 1.11 7.33 -1.19
N LEU A 66 0.99 7.79 0.05
CA LEU A 66 0.55 7.00 1.19
C LEU A 66 -0.11 7.94 2.19
N ARG A 67 -1.42 7.82 2.34
CA ARG A 67 -2.19 8.55 3.34
C ARG A 67 -2.77 7.55 4.33
N ILE A 68 -2.52 7.76 5.60
CA ILE A 68 -3.11 6.97 6.68
C ILE A 68 -4.24 7.81 7.25
N ILE A 69 -5.47 7.32 7.10
CA ILE A 69 -6.68 7.94 7.65
C ILE A 69 -7.03 7.15 8.91
N ASP A 70 -7.21 7.88 10.01
CA ASP A 70 -7.45 7.32 11.34
C ASP A 70 -8.48 8.22 12.06
N GLU A 71 -9.66 8.37 11.44
CA GLU A 71 -10.77 9.19 11.95
C GLU A 71 -11.84 8.31 12.61
N GLY A 72 -11.44 7.47 13.57
CA GLY A 72 -12.33 6.53 14.25
C GLY A 72 -12.29 5.11 13.65
N GLU A 73 -12.83 4.13 14.36
CA GLU A 73 -12.65 2.70 14.04
C GLU A 73 -13.15 2.31 12.64
N GLU A 74 -14.27 2.90 12.17
CA GLU A 74 -14.88 2.57 10.87
C GLU A 74 -14.19 3.26 9.67
N ASP A 75 -13.46 4.35 9.92
CA ASP A 75 -12.85 5.20 8.89
C ASP A 75 -11.34 4.97 8.73
N ARG A 76 -10.80 3.94 9.40
CA ARG A 76 -9.40 3.55 9.30
C ARG A 76 -9.08 2.98 7.93
N GLU A 77 -8.23 3.69 7.17
CA GLU A 77 -7.75 3.22 5.88
C GLU A 77 -6.36 3.72 5.52
N ILE A 78 -5.66 2.92 4.72
CA ILE A 78 -4.48 3.36 3.99
C ILE A 78 -4.91 3.63 2.55
N TYR A 79 -4.74 4.88 2.13
CA TYR A 79 -5.04 5.34 0.79
C TYR A 79 -3.77 5.59 -0.02
N GLN A 80 -3.76 5.15 -1.28
CA GLN A 80 -2.74 5.52 -2.27
C GLN A 80 -3.39 5.92 -3.58
N ALA A 81 -2.82 6.93 -4.24
CA ALA A 81 -3.24 7.35 -5.58
C ALA A 81 -2.12 7.14 -6.60
N ALA A 82 -2.53 6.75 -7.80
CA ALA A 82 -1.77 6.88 -9.03
C ALA A 82 -2.45 7.93 -9.93
N SER A 83 -1.78 9.06 -10.10
CA SER A 83 -2.25 10.20 -10.89
C SER A 83 -1.19 10.63 -11.91
N GLY A 84 -1.61 11.38 -12.92
CA GLY A 84 -0.79 11.78 -14.07
C GLY A 84 -1.35 11.28 -15.40
N GLY A 85 -0.62 11.50 -16.49
CA GLY A 85 -0.98 11.09 -17.84
C GLY A 85 -0.03 10.07 -18.44
N GLY A 86 -0.54 9.28 -19.39
CA GLY A 86 0.27 8.37 -20.22
C GLY A 86 1.04 7.30 -19.43
N GLN A 87 2.25 7.01 -19.88
CA GLN A 87 3.11 5.95 -19.34
C GLN A 87 3.50 6.18 -17.87
N TYR A 88 3.60 7.45 -17.46
CA TYR A 88 3.96 7.80 -16.09
C TYR A 88 2.88 7.38 -15.08
N ARG A 89 1.59 7.52 -15.44
CA ARG A 89 0.48 6.98 -14.64
C ARG A 89 0.59 5.46 -14.51
N HIS A 90 0.90 4.78 -15.61
CA HIS A 90 1.01 3.32 -15.62
C HIS A 90 2.12 2.82 -14.68
N TRP A 91 3.30 3.44 -14.68
CA TRP A 91 4.37 3.09 -13.73
C TRP A 91 3.99 3.31 -12.27
N LYS A 92 3.27 4.41 -11.97
CA LYS A 92 2.73 4.63 -10.62
C LYS A 92 1.74 3.54 -10.22
N GLU A 93 0.86 3.13 -11.12
CA GLU A 93 -0.08 2.03 -10.86
C GLU A 93 0.64 0.71 -10.58
N ILE A 94 1.69 0.39 -11.36
CA ILE A 94 2.55 -0.79 -11.09
C ILE A 94 3.17 -0.69 -9.70
N ALA A 95 3.70 0.48 -9.32
CA ALA A 95 4.27 0.69 -8.00
C ALA A 95 3.24 0.52 -6.87
N ARG A 96 2.00 1.03 -7.04
CA ARG A 96 0.92 0.84 -6.06
C ARG A 96 0.50 -0.62 -5.93
N ARG A 97 0.38 -1.34 -7.04
CA ARG A 97 0.10 -2.78 -7.01
C ARG A 97 1.20 -3.56 -6.30
N ALA A 98 2.47 -3.26 -6.58
CA ALA A 98 3.60 -3.87 -5.89
C ALA A 98 3.58 -3.61 -4.38
N PHE A 99 3.31 -2.36 -3.98
CA PHE A 99 3.10 -2.01 -2.57
C PHE A 99 1.97 -2.84 -1.93
N CYS A 100 0.78 -2.87 -2.57
CA CYS A 100 -0.37 -3.60 -2.07
C CYS A 100 -0.08 -5.10 -1.90
N ARG A 101 0.63 -5.72 -2.86
CA ARG A 101 1.01 -7.14 -2.78
C ARG A 101 1.94 -7.42 -1.61
N LEU A 102 2.94 -6.56 -1.39
CA LEU A 102 3.85 -6.68 -0.25
C LEU A 102 3.09 -6.56 1.07
N LEU A 103 2.18 -5.59 1.17
CA LEU A 103 1.39 -5.34 2.36
C LEU A 103 0.47 -6.53 2.67
N ILE A 104 -0.34 -6.97 1.70
CA ILE A 104 -1.23 -8.13 1.82
C ILE A 104 -0.45 -9.38 2.24
N ARG A 105 0.72 -9.62 1.62
CA ARG A 105 1.57 -10.77 1.97
C ARG A 105 2.02 -10.73 3.43
N GLN A 106 2.45 -9.56 3.92
CA GLN A 106 2.92 -9.40 5.29
C GLN A 106 1.77 -9.46 6.31
N MET A 107 0.60 -8.94 5.98
CA MET A 107 -0.61 -9.05 6.81
C MET A 107 -1.08 -10.51 6.90
N HIS A 108 -1.13 -11.21 5.77
CA HIS A 108 -1.48 -12.61 5.75
C HIS A 108 -0.51 -13.48 6.54
N ALA A 109 0.79 -13.18 6.52
CA ALA A 109 1.78 -13.87 7.36
C ALA A 109 1.54 -13.66 8.87
N GLN A 110 0.87 -12.56 9.25
CA GLN A 110 0.44 -12.27 10.63
C GLN A 110 -1.00 -12.74 10.90
N SER A 111 -1.63 -13.45 9.97
CA SER A 111 -3.05 -13.84 10.02
C SER A 111 -4.01 -12.64 10.14
N ILE A 112 -3.62 -11.48 9.62
CA ILE A 112 -4.47 -10.28 9.56
C ILE A 112 -5.10 -10.21 8.17
N GLU A 113 -6.43 -10.17 8.12
CA GLU A 113 -7.19 -9.98 6.91
C GLU A 113 -7.24 -8.49 6.54
N VAL A 114 -7.07 -8.20 5.26
CA VAL A 114 -7.17 -6.85 4.71
C VAL A 114 -8.00 -6.85 3.44
N CYS A 115 -8.82 -5.81 3.28
CA CYS A 115 -9.61 -5.56 2.10
C CYS A 115 -8.94 -4.49 1.24
N LEU A 116 -8.76 -4.77 -0.05
CA LEU A 116 -8.25 -3.82 -1.04
C LEU A 116 -9.37 -3.47 -2.02
N THR A 117 -9.73 -2.18 -2.09
CA THR A 117 -10.66 -1.64 -3.10
C THR A 117 -9.90 -0.71 -4.04
N VAL A 118 -10.15 -0.83 -5.35
CA VAL A 118 -9.54 0.02 -6.39
C VAL A 118 -10.63 0.83 -7.07
N SER A 119 -10.45 2.16 -7.17
CA SER A 119 -11.42 3.13 -7.72
C SER A 119 -10.82 4.06 -8.76
#